data_AF-A0A1Q6VGG1-F1
#
_entry.id   AF-A0A1Q6VGG1-F1
#
_cell.length_a   1.000
_cell.length_b   1.000
_cell.length_c   1.000
_cell.angle_alpha   90.00
_cell.angle_beta   90.00
_cell.angle_gamma   90.00
#
_symmetry.space_group_name_H-M   'P 1'
#
loop_
_entity.id
_entity.type
_entity.pdbx_description
1 polymer ?
#
loop_
_entity_poly.entity_id
_entity_poly.type
_entity_poly.pdbx_seq_one_letter_code
_entity_poly.pdbx_strand_id
1 'polypeptide(L)'
;MKLLKTETIRFSQIVKERGQPNVYTLWEKPSADRRFRAQLKNSRVMTVQKSESGTDFGIIGFKETKGARYLVFPKSLKGFADKRVIGIDWARVRE
;
A
#
# COMPACT_ATOMS: atom_id res chain seq x y z
N MET A 1 -15.09 -3.10 -24.31
CA MET A 1 -14.63 -3.16 -22.90
C MET A 1 -14.78 -1.78 -22.27
N LYS A 2 -15.71 -1.60 -21.31
CA LYS A 2 -15.76 -0.37 -20.51
C LYS A 2 -14.57 -0.40 -19.55
N LEU A 3 -13.57 0.45 -19.77
CA LEU A 3 -12.54 0.72 -18.78
C LEU A 3 -13.25 1.28 -17.54
N LEU A 4 -13.46 0.45 -16.52
CA LEU A 4 -13.92 0.92 -15.22
C LEU A 4 -12.95 2.01 -14.79
N LYS A 5 -13.44 3.25 -14.67
CA LYS A 5 -12.64 4.42 -14.33
C LYS A 5 -12.13 4.22 -12.91
N THR A 6 -10.98 3.58 -12.75
CA THR A 6 -10.39 3.34 -11.43
C THR A 6 -10.06 4.70 -10.83
N GLU A 7 -10.72 5.03 -9.72
CA GLU A 7 -10.42 6.26 -9.00
C GLU A 7 -8.97 6.23 -8.53
N THR A 8 -8.25 7.33 -8.77
CA THR A 8 -6.85 7.46 -8.38
C THR A 8 -6.70 8.44 -7.25
N ILE A 9 -5.69 8.22 -6.41
CA ILE A 9 -5.31 9.14 -5.33
C ILE A 9 -3.79 9.27 -5.28
N ARG A 10 -3.30 10.47 -4.98
CA ARG A 10 -1.87 10.71 -4.81
C ARG A 10 -1.39 10.19 -3.46
N PHE A 11 -0.25 9.49 -3.47
CA PHE A 11 0.39 9.00 -2.25
C PHE A 11 0.64 10.09 -1.21
N SER A 12 1.08 11.27 -1.66
CA SER A 12 1.33 12.44 -0.81
C SER A 12 0.10 12.87 0.01
N GLN A 13 -1.10 12.73 -0.55
CA GLN A 13 -2.35 13.03 0.15
C GLN A 13 -2.62 12.01 1.26
N ILE A 14 -2.42 10.72 0.98
CA ILE A 14 -2.58 9.66 1.99
C ILE A 14 -1.58 9.89 3.13
N VAL A 15 -0.32 10.18 2.83
CA VAL A 15 0.69 10.48 3.85
C VAL A 15 0.29 11.68 4.70
N LYS A 16 -0.26 12.74 4.10
CA LYS A 16 -0.73 13.92 4.82
C LYS A 16 -1.88 13.59 5.79
N GLU A 17 -2.84 12.77 5.36
CA GLU A 17 -4.04 12.46 6.16
C GLU A 17 -3.85 11.29 7.15
N ARG A 18 -2.96 10.34 6.84
CA ARG A 18 -2.79 9.08 7.56
C ARG A 18 -1.42 8.92 8.21
N GLY A 19 -0.48 9.82 7.93
CA GLY A 19 0.88 9.79 8.44
C GLY A 19 1.85 9.05 7.52
N GLN A 20 3.14 9.19 7.81
CA GLN A 20 4.21 8.51 7.08
C GLN A 20 4.15 7.00 7.35
N PRO A 21 4.11 6.16 6.30
CA PRO A 21 4.16 4.72 6.47
C PRO A 21 5.60 4.22 6.68
N ASN A 22 5.70 3.03 7.27
CA ASN A 22 6.96 2.31 7.38
C ASN A 22 7.01 1.17 6.36
N VAL A 23 8.20 0.87 5.84
CA VAL A 23 8.43 -0.35 5.06
C VAL A 23 8.24 -1.57 5.97
N TYR A 24 7.46 -2.54 5.52
CA TYR A 24 7.28 -3.80 6.21
C TYR A 24 7.84 -4.95 5.37
N THR A 25 8.93 -5.53 5.85
CA THR A 25 9.55 -6.71 5.25
C THR A 25 8.85 -7.96 5.75
N LEU A 26 8.30 -8.76 4.83
CA LEU A 26 7.73 -10.07 5.15
C LEU A 26 8.87 -11.08 5.30
N TRP A 27 9.23 -11.41 6.53
CA TRP A 27 10.22 -12.46 6.85
C TRP A 27 9.62 -13.86 6.80
N GLU A 28 8.31 -13.95 6.99
CA GLU A 28 7.54 -15.20 6.93
C GLU A 28 6.36 -15.03 5.99
N LYS A 29 5.68 -16.13 5.67
CA LYS A 29 4.41 -16.05 4.93
C LYS A 29 3.44 -15.15 5.69
N PRO A 30 2.62 -14.33 5.00
CA PRO A 30 1.57 -13.52 5.63
C PRO A 30 0.61 -14.34 6.51
N SER A 31 0.52 -15.65 6.26
CA SER A 31 -0.27 -16.57 7.08
C SER A 31 0.39 -16.94 8.41
N ALA A 32 1.71 -16.88 8.52
CA ALA A 32 2.43 -17.13 9.76
C ALA A 32 2.65 -15.83 10.57
N ASP A 33 2.79 -14.69 9.88
CA ASP A 33 3.04 -13.41 10.53
C ASP A 33 1.78 -12.81 11.19
N ARG A 34 1.67 -13.00 12.52
CA ARG A 34 0.58 -12.44 13.34
C ARG A 34 0.58 -10.91 13.36
N ARG A 35 1.74 -10.25 13.32
CA ARG A 35 1.85 -8.78 13.36
C ARG A 35 1.32 -8.20 12.06
N PHE A 36 1.73 -8.75 10.93
CA PHE A 36 1.25 -8.33 9.62
C PHE A 36 -0.26 -8.55 9.47
N ARG A 37 -0.77 -9.70 9.90
CA ARG A 37 -2.22 -9.98 9.93
C ARG A 37 -3.00 -8.96 10.75
N ALA A 38 -2.47 -8.51 11.89
CA ALA A 38 -3.13 -7.47 12.69
C ALA A 38 -3.20 -6.13 11.92
N GLN A 39 -2.13 -5.73 11.22
CA GLN A 39 -2.13 -4.52 10.40
C GLN A 39 -3.13 -4.62 9.24
N LEU A 40 -3.25 -5.80 8.63
CA LEU A 40 -4.25 -6.06 7.59
C LEU A 40 -5.68 -5.94 8.11
N LYS A 41 -5.98 -6.54 9.26
CA LYS A 41 -7.29 -6.43 9.91
C LYS A 41 -7.64 -4.97 10.25
N ASN A 42 -6.65 -4.17 10.62
CA ASN A 42 -6.81 -2.74 10.88
C ASN A 42 -6.85 -1.86 9.61
N SER A 43 -6.75 -2.49 8.42
CA SER A 43 -6.71 -1.83 7.12
C SER A 43 -5.59 -0.78 7.02
N ARG A 44 -4.40 -1.10 7.56
CA ARG A 44 -3.24 -0.18 7.60
C ARG A 44 -2.18 -0.52 6.57
N VAL A 45 -2.36 -1.59 5.81
CA VAL A 45 -1.38 -2.07 4.84
C VAL A 45 -1.70 -1.51 3.45
N MET A 46 -0.66 -1.10 2.74
CA MET A 46 -0.67 -0.81 1.31
C MET A 46 0.39 -1.66 0.63
N THR A 47 0.05 -2.26 -0.51
CA THR A 47 0.98 -2.97 -1.38
C THR A 47 1.41 -2.05 -2.51
N VAL A 48 2.71 -1.82 -2.65
CA VAL A 48 3.30 -1.11 -3.79
C VAL A 48 3.76 -2.15 -4.81
N GLN A 49 3.24 -2.03 -6.04
CA GLN A 49 3.61 -2.86 -7.18
C GLN A 49 4.43 -2.05 -8.16
N LYS A 50 5.55 -2.63 -8.58
CA LYS A 50 6.29 -2.18 -9.75
C LYS A 50 5.51 -2.53 -11.00
N SER A 51 5.27 -1.54 -11.86
CA SER A 51 4.80 -1.79 -13.21
C SER A 51 5.99 -2.07 -14.13
N GLU A 52 5.84 -2.98 -15.08
CA GLU A 52 6.82 -3.21 -16.15
C GLU A 52 7.09 -1.94 -16.98
N SER A 53 6.09 -1.05 -17.09
CA SER A 53 6.22 0.24 -17.78
C SER A 53 6.82 1.37 -16.91
N GLY A 54 7.38 1.04 -15.74
CA GLY A 54 8.31 1.91 -15.01
C GLY A 54 7.73 2.71 -13.84
N THR A 55 6.43 2.95 -13.76
CA THR A 55 5.84 3.72 -12.63
C THR A 55 5.24 2.80 -11.57
N ASP A 56 5.71 2.95 -10.33
CA ASP A 56 5.15 2.27 -9.17
C ASP A 56 3.73 2.75 -8.88
N PHE A 57 2.85 1.82 -8.52
CA PHE A 57 1.50 2.13 -8.04
C PHE A 57 1.18 1.35 -6.78
N GLY A 58 0.39 1.96 -5.90
CA GLY A 58 -0.07 1.35 -4.66
C GLY A 58 -1.49 0.82 -4.78
N ILE A 59 -1.75 -0.26 -4.05
CA ILE A 59 -3.06 -0.86 -3.82
C ILE A 59 -3.25 -0.93 -2.30
N ILE A 60 -4.39 -0.45 -1.81
CA ILE A 60 -4.74 -0.58 -0.39
C ILE A 60 -5.04 -2.05 -0.08
N GLY A 61 -4.42 -2.59 0.97
CA GLY A 61 -4.50 -3.99 1.35
C GLY A 61 -3.26 -4.79 0.96
N PHE A 62 -3.35 -6.11 1.14
CA PHE A 62 -2.30 -7.06 0.78
C PHE A 62 -2.60 -7.70 -0.57
N LYS A 63 -1.64 -7.63 -1.48
CA LYS A 63 -1.64 -8.39 -2.72
C LYS A 63 -0.28 -9.02 -2.92
N GLU A 64 -0.23 -10.35 -2.82
CA GLU A 64 1.01 -11.09 -3.02
C GLU A 64 1.40 -11.02 -4.50
N THR A 65 2.54 -10.38 -4.78
CA THR A 65 3.07 -10.23 -6.14
C THR A 65 4.59 -10.17 -6.05
N LYS A 66 5.28 -10.80 -7.02
CA LYS A 66 6.75 -10.85 -7.05
C LYS A 66 7.31 -9.43 -7.09
N GLY A 67 8.20 -9.11 -6.16
CA GLY A 67 8.83 -7.78 -6.06
C GLY A 67 7.92 -6.67 -5.50
N ALA A 68 6.75 -7.02 -4.95
CA ALA A 68 5.92 -6.06 -4.24
C ALA A 68 6.58 -5.62 -2.91
N ARG A 69 6.36 -4.36 -2.54
CA ARG A 69 6.77 -3.81 -1.25
C ARG A 69 5.53 -3.51 -0.41
N TYR A 70 5.60 -3.75 0.89
CA TYR A 70 4.48 -3.50 1.79
C TYR A 70 4.78 -2.29 2.65
N LEU A 71 3.80 -1.39 2.74
CA LEU A 71 3.85 -0.19 3.55
C LEU A 71 2.79 -0.28 4.63
N VAL A 72 3.16 -0.02 5.88
CA VAL A 72 2.26 -0.01 7.03
C VAL A 72 2.08 1.42 7.51
N PHE A 73 0.85 1.91 7.47
CA PHE A 73 0.49 3.25 7.93
C PHE A 73 0.16 3.25 9.43
N PRO A 74 0.40 4.37 10.13
CA PRO A 74 0.01 4.49 11.53
C PRO A 74 -1.52 4.58 11.71
N LYS A 75 -2.25 5.07 10.69
CA LYS A 75 -3.71 5.19 10.67
C LYS A 75 -4.34 4.30 9.58
N SER A 76 -5.63 4.01 9.75
CA SER A 76 -6.39 3.16 8.83
C SER A 76 -6.61 3.80 7.46
N LEU A 77 -6.53 2.99 6.41
CA LEU A 77 -6.67 3.36 5.01
C LEU A 77 -8.06 3.04 4.45
N LYS A 78 -9.04 2.64 5.28
CA LYS A 78 -10.40 2.25 4.81
C LYS A 78 -11.06 3.28 3.89
N GLY A 79 -10.88 4.57 4.16
CA GLY A 79 -11.44 5.65 3.31
C GLY A 79 -10.81 5.77 1.91
N PHE A 80 -9.74 5.03 1.65
CA PHE A 80 -9.07 4.95 0.35
C PHE A 80 -9.15 3.55 -0.26
N ALA A 81 -9.98 2.67 0.30
CA ALA A 81 -10.28 1.37 -0.30
C ALA A 81 -10.73 1.57 -1.76
N ASP A 82 -10.37 0.61 -2.62
CA ASP A 82 -10.68 0.58 -4.05
C ASP A 82 -10.07 1.69 -4.92
N LYS A 83 -9.28 2.59 -4.34
CA LYS A 83 -8.51 3.61 -5.07
C LYS A 83 -7.12 3.12 -5.43
N ARG A 84 -6.68 3.44 -6.65
CA ARG A 84 -5.29 3.22 -7.07
C ARG A 84 -4.42 4.37 -6.59
N VAL A 85 -3.39 4.05 -5.83
CA VAL A 85 -2.45 5.04 -5.33
C VAL A 85 -1.37 5.29 -6.38
N ILE A 86 -1.16 6.54 -6.75
CA ILE A 86 -0.19 6.96 -7.77
C ILE A 86 0.84 7.93 -7.21
N GLY A 87 1.99 8.03 -7.89
CA GLY A 87 3.07 8.94 -7.50
C GLY A 87 3.67 8.56 -6.15
N ILE A 88 4.08 7.29 -6.00
CA ILE A 88 4.72 6.80 -4.79
C ILE A 88 6.03 7.57 -4.58
N ASP A 89 6.08 8.30 -3.47
CA ASP A 89 7.23 9.12 -3.08
C ASP A 89 7.97 8.41 -1.94
N TRP A 90 9.04 7.69 -2.30
CA TRP A 90 9.84 6.93 -1.34
C TRP A 90 10.53 7.81 -0.29
N ALA A 91 10.71 9.12 -0.53
CA ALA A 91 11.26 10.04 0.47
C ALA A 91 10.30 10.29 1.65
N ARG A 92 9.02 9.90 1.53
CA ARG A 92 8.02 10.02 2.60
C ARG A 92 7.73 8.71 3.32
N VAL A 93 8.51 7.68 3.03
CA VAL A 93 8.43 6.36 3.65
C VAL A 93 9.58 6.24 4.66
N ARG A 94 9.30 5.71 5.84
CA ARG A 94 10.34 5.39 6.83
C ARG A 94 10.79 3.94 6.67
N GLU A 95 12.07 3.68 6.90
CA GLU A 95 12.61 2.32 7.06
C GLU A 95 12.35 1.78 8.48
#